data_AF-A0A4Q4S263-F1
#
_entry.id   AF-A0A4Q4S263-F1
#
_cell.length_a   1.000
_cell.length_b   1.000
_cell.length_c   1.000
_cell.angle_alpha   90.00
_cell.angle_beta   90.00
_cell.angle_gamma   90.00
#
_symmetry.space_group_name_H-M   'P 1'
#
loop_
_entity.id
_entity.type
_entity.pdbx_description
1 polymer ?
#
loop_
_entity_poly.entity_id
_entity_poly.type
_entity_poly.pdbx_seq_one_letter_code
_entity_poly.pdbx_strand_id
1 'polypeptide(L)'
;MHQMEDAQTGKHVLIDAAIDNNEPELLDHVLKINAQERMGDYENRRLVEAATRKNSIPCLRYLIEHGLSIEHIDISGGEVSISTLEFLLAHGWDINSTGTPRSYLSPFMWSCIHDREKLVWCLEHGASLATPWQEPHRKPREPILERVAWGGDIATFELLRSKGAPLGPCTLHQAVVHAAFCHDFSGDPEKDDEKQRHGRAQYTQSMAMVRYLIDVVGLDVNKEDFPPDTKWLQGEWGTPLQYIVLAGLDPGRNARELVWFLLDRGADPKTALVEAKAFGGHAAFIEWVEAWEQTREEKKDKSRCTVL
;
A
#
# COMPACT_ATOMS: atom_id res chain seq x y z
N MET A 1 20.12 27.58 26.50
CA MET A 1 19.24 26.98 25.48
C MET A 1 20.07 26.23 24.43
N HIS A 2 21.04 26.87 23.76
CA HIS A 2 21.96 26.21 22.81
C HIS A 2 22.72 24.99 23.38
N GLN A 3 23.28 25.09 24.60
CA GLN A 3 24.04 23.99 25.23
C GLN A 3 23.20 22.75 25.62
N MET A 4 21.88 22.88 25.81
CA MET A 4 21.01 21.74 26.10
C MET A 4 20.63 20.99 24.82
N GLU A 5 20.55 21.70 23.70
CA GLU A 5 20.22 21.16 22.38
C GLU A 5 21.41 20.35 21.81
N ASP A 6 22.64 20.85 21.99
CA ASP A 6 23.87 20.15 21.59
C ASP A 6 24.13 18.86 22.40
N ALA A 7 23.85 18.88 23.70
CA ALA A 7 24.03 17.72 24.59
C ALA A 7 23.00 16.61 24.30
N GLN A 8 21.74 16.98 24.04
CA GLN A 8 20.71 16.04 23.64
C GLN A 8 21.05 15.40 22.29
N THR A 9 21.51 16.20 21.33
CA THR A 9 21.93 15.71 20.00
C THR A 9 23.11 14.74 20.10
N GLY A 10 24.13 15.03 20.92
CA GLY A 10 25.25 14.12 21.15
C GLY A 10 24.85 12.79 21.81
N LYS A 11 23.86 12.81 22.71
CA LYS A 11 23.30 11.62 23.35
C LYS A 11 22.63 10.68 22.34
N HIS A 12 21.75 11.21 21.49
CA HIS A 12 21.06 10.39 20.48
C HIS A 12 22.06 9.74 19.52
N VAL A 13 23.10 10.47 19.11
CA VAL A 13 24.16 9.94 18.24
C VAL A 13 24.88 8.74 18.86
N LEU A 14 25.23 8.80 20.15
CA LEU A 14 25.92 7.69 20.82
C LEU A 14 25.01 6.47 21.01
N ILE A 15 23.72 6.69 21.31
CA ILE A 15 22.76 5.59 21.41
C ILE A 15 22.54 4.93 20.04
N ASP A 16 22.33 5.73 19.00
CA ASP A 16 22.12 5.21 17.65
C ASP A 16 23.37 4.48 17.15
N ALA A 17 24.58 4.97 17.47
CA ALA A 17 25.83 4.26 17.17
C ALA A 17 25.97 2.92 17.92
N ALA A 18 25.60 2.87 19.21
CA ALA A 18 25.62 1.62 19.97
C ALA A 18 24.65 0.59 19.38
N ILE A 19 23.46 1.04 18.98
CA ILE A 19 22.46 0.20 18.32
C ILE A 19 22.96 -0.26 16.95
N ASP A 20 23.47 0.64 16.13
CA ASP A 20 23.95 0.35 14.76
C ASP A 20 25.11 -0.66 14.76
N ASN A 21 25.98 -0.59 15.76
CA ASN A 21 27.09 -1.54 15.93
C ASN A 21 26.72 -2.78 16.76
N ASN A 22 25.47 -2.87 17.23
CA ASN A 22 24.95 -3.97 18.05
C ASN A 22 25.76 -4.20 19.35
N GLU A 23 26.11 -3.10 20.04
CA GLU A 23 26.94 -3.05 21.25
C GLU A 23 26.08 -2.76 22.50
N PRO A 24 25.52 -3.78 23.18
CA PRO A 24 24.67 -3.57 24.34
C PRO A 24 25.42 -2.98 25.55
N GLU A 25 26.73 -3.22 25.68
CA GLU A 25 27.55 -2.65 26.76
C GLU A 25 27.74 -1.14 26.60
N LEU A 26 27.93 -0.66 25.36
CA LEU A 26 27.99 0.77 25.07
C LEU A 26 26.62 1.40 25.32
N LEU A 27 25.54 0.73 24.89
CA LEU A 27 24.18 1.17 25.12
C LEU A 27 23.88 1.30 26.63
N ASP A 28 24.26 0.30 27.44
CA ASP A 28 24.15 0.32 28.89
C ASP A 28 24.91 1.50 29.50
N HIS A 29 26.17 1.69 29.09
CA HIS A 29 27.00 2.77 29.60
C HIS A 29 26.40 4.15 29.30
N VAL A 30 25.95 4.37 28.07
CA VAL A 30 25.34 5.63 27.62
C VAL A 30 24.02 5.86 28.35
N LEU A 31 23.18 4.84 28.56
CA LEU A 31 21.92 5.01 29.28
C LEU A 31 22.12 5.25 30.78
N LYS A 32 23.11 4.63 31.42
CA LYS A 32 23.43 4.83 32.85
C LYS A 32 23.97 6.21 33.16
N ILE A 33 24.85 6.76 32.32
CA ILE A 33 25.33 8.15 32.47
C ILE A 33 24.16 9.13 32.45
N ASN A 34 23.11 8.78 31.72
CA ASN A 34 21.94 9.62 31.49
C ASN A 34 20.74 9.29 32.41
N ALA A 35 20.91 8.46 33.44
CA ALA A 35 19.83 8.01 34.33
C ALA A 35 19.24 9.12 35.23
N GLN A 36 19.79 10.33 35.21
CA GLN A 36 19.27 11.48 35.98
C GLN A 36 17.93 11.99 35.43
N GLU A 37 17.58 11.68 34.18
CA GLU A 37 16.27 11.96 33.60
C GLU A 37 15.56 10.67 33.21
N ARG A 38 14.36 10.45 33.74
CA ARG A 38 13.53 9.31 33.33
C ARG A 38 13.14 9.48 31.87
N MET A 39 13.53 8.53 31.02
CA MET A 39 13.11 8.50 29.62
C MET A 39 11.58 8.42 29.54
N GLY A 40 10.99 9.30 28.74
CA GLY A 40 9.56 9.26 28.43
C GLY A 40 9.20 8.08 27.55
N ASP A 41 7.92 7.71 27.51
CA ASP A 41 7.41 6.57 26.74
C ASP A 41 7.76 6.66 25.23
N TYR A 42 7.82 7.88 24.69
CA TYR A 42 8.24 8.13 23.32
C TYR A 42 9.70 7.71 23.06
N GLU A 43 10.62 8.09 23.95
CA GLU A 43 12.03 7.73 23.82
C GLU A 43 12.24 6.23 23.99
N ASN A 44 11.57 5.63 24.97
CA ASN A 44 11.62 4.17 25.16
C ASN A 44 11.17 3.43 23.89
N ARG A 45 10.06 3.86 23.27
CA ARG A 45 9.59 3.29 22.01
C ARG A 45 10.61 3.47 20.88
N ARG A 46 11.14 4.69 20.71
CA ARG A 46 12.15 5.01 19.69
C ARG A 46 13.35 4.08 19.77
N LEU A 47 13.84 3.79 20.97
CA LEU A 47 14.98 2.89 21.19
C LEU A 47 14.71 1.47 20.70
N VAL A 48 13.55 0.91 21.06
CA VAL A 48 13.16 -0.44 20.63
C VAL A 48 12.95 -0.49 19.12
N GLU A 49 12.29 0.51 18.53
CA GLU A 49 12.07 0.60 17.08
C GLU A 49 13.39 0.77 16.31
N ALA A 50 14.36 1.52 16.86
CA ALA A 50 15.69 1.65 16.28
C ALA A 50 16.45 0.32 16.32
N ALA A 51 16.53 -0.33 17.49
CA ALA A 51 17.20 -1.62 17.64
C ALA A 51 16.56 -2.72 16.78
N THR A 52 15.24 -2.68 16.61
CA THR A 52 14.51 -3.59 15.72
C THR A 52 14.87 -3.39 14.26
N ARG A 53 14.80 -2.14 13.76
CA ARG A 53 15.13 -1.81 12.36
C ARG A 53 16.59 -2.09 12.01
N LYS A 54 17.47 -2.15 13.01
CA LYS A 54 18.90 -2.47 12.87
C LYS A 54 19.24 -3.94 13.10
N ASN A 55 18.25 -4.77 13.42
CA ASN A 55 18.44 -6.19 13.73
C ASN A 55 19.39 -6.44 14.91
N SER A 56 19.46 -5.50 15.84
CA SER A 56 20.40 -5.51 16.96
C SER A 56 19.82 -6.31 18.13
N ILE A 57 19.71 -7.64 17.97
CA ILE A 57 19.11 -8.55 18.95
C ILE A 57 19.75 -8.41 20.36
N PRO A 58 21.08 -8.36 20.52
CA PRO A 58 21.71 -8.02 21.80
C PRO A 58 21.20 -6.72 22.45
N CYS A 59 21.08 -5.64 21.69
CA CYS A 59 20.52 -4.38 22.19
C CYS A 59 19.04 -4.53 22.54
N LEU A 60 18.23 -5.22 21.72
CA LEU A 60 16.82 -5.50 22.02
C LEU A 60 16.67 -6.30 23.32
N ARG A 61 17.48 -7.34 23.51
CA ARG A 61 17.50 -8.14 24.74
C ARG A 61 17.77 -7.27 25.96
N TYR A 62 18.82 -6.45 25.90
CA TYR A 62 19.14 -5.52 26.97
C TYR A 62 17.96 -4.59 27.29
N LEU A 63 17.33 -3.98 26.27
CA LEU A 63 16.20 -3.07 26.46
C LEU A 63 14.99 -3.77 27.11
N ILE A 64 14.66 -4.99 26.68
CA ILE A 64 13.56 -5.79 27.24
C ILE A 64 13.84 -6.17 28.69
N GLU A 65 15.06 -6.61 29.01
CA GLU A 65 15.48 -6.95 30.37
C GLU A 65 15.41 -5.75 31.32
N HIS A 66 15.52 -4.53 30.80
CA HIS A 66 15.36 -3.27 31.53
C HIS A 66 13.91 -2.74 31.54
N GLY A 67 12.95 -3.57 31.14
CA GLY A 67 11.52 -3.31 31.30
C GLY A 67 10.88 -2.48 30.18
N LEU A 68 11.55 -2.30 29.04
CA LEU A 68 10.92 -1.66 27.89
C LEU A 68 9.94 -2.61 27.21
N SER A 69 8.71 -2.14 26.99
CA SER A 69 7.68 -2.91 26.30
C SER A 69 7.91 -2.93 24.79
N ILE A 70 7.66 -4.09 24.18
CA ILE A 70 7.73 -4.32 22.74
C ILE A 70 6.38 -4.71 22.14
N GLU A 71 5.30 -4.74 22.93
CA GLU A 71 4.02 -5.31 22.52
C GLU A 71 3.40 -4.61 21.29
N HIS A 72 3.58 -3.29 21.20
CA HIS A 72 2.93 -2.45 20.18
C HIS A 72 3.92 -1.54 19.42
N ILE A 73 5.12 -2.05 19.15
CA ILE A 73 6.11 -1.31 18.36
C ILE A 73 5.76 -1.31 16.88
N ASP A 74 6.00 -0.19 16.21
CA ASP A 74 5.92 -0.12 14.76
C ASP A 74 7.26 -0.53 14.14
N ILE A 75 7.22 -1.59 13.35
CA ILE A 75 8.39 -2.10 12.63
C ILE A 75 8.18 -2.06 11.12
N SER A 76 7.10 -1.40 10.66
CA SER A 76 6.81 -1.21 9.26
C SER A 76 7.85 -0.31 8.59
N GLY A 77 8.25 -0.65 7.36
CA GLY A 77 9.20 0.15 6.57
C GLY A 77 10.69 -0.05 6.87
N GLY A 78 11.07 -1.03 7.71
CA GLY A 78 12.47 -1.42 7.92
C GLY A 78 12.79 -2.82 7.37
N GLU A 79 14.04 -3.06 6.99
CA GLU A 79 14.56 -4.39 6.63
C GLU A 79 14.78 -5.25 7.90
N VAL A 80 13.70 -5.58 8.60
CA VAL A 80 13.76 -6.44 9.80
C VAL A 80 13.92 -7.89 9.36
N SER A 81 14.98 -8.54 9.80
CA SER A 81 15.28 -9.95 9.51
C SER A 81 14.31 -10.89 10.23
N ILE A 82 14.10 -12.08 9.66
CA ILE A 82 13.28 -13.12 10.28
C ILE A 82 13.79 -13.47 11.70
N SER A 83 15.10 -13.55 11.91
CA SER A 83 15.66 -13.82 13.25
C SER A 83 15.29 -12.76 14.28
N THR A 84 15.23 -11.48 13.87
CA THR A 84 14.74 -10.41 14.74
C THR A 84 13.24 -10.56 15.00
N LEU A 85 12.44 -10.90 13.99
CA LEU A 85 11.00 -11.11 14.16
C LEU A 85 10.68 -12.30 15.09
N GLU A 86 11.42 -13.41 14.95
CA GLU A 86 11.34 -14.57 15.85
C GLU A 86 11.69 -14.18 17.29
N PHE A 87 12.75 -13.40 17.45
CA PHE A 87 13.14 -12.87 18.76
C PHE A 87 12.02 -12.01 19.37
N LEU A 88 11.43 -11.08 18.59
CA LEU A 88 10.35 -10.22 19.05
C LEU A 88 9.10 -11.01 19.46
N LEU A 89 8.65 -11.96 18.62
CA LEU A 89 7.51 -12.82 18.93
C LEU A 89 7.74 -13.62 20.22
N ALA A 90 8.95 -14.17 20.40
CA ALA A 90 9.31 -14.91 21.60
C ALA A 90 9.28 -14.05 22.88
N HIS A 91 9.35 -12.72 22.75
CA HIS A 91 9.32 -11.77 23.87
C HIS A 91 8.02 -10.94 23.93
N GLY A 92 6.95 -11.42 23.27
CA GLY A 92 5.60 -10.86 23.43
C GLY A 92 5.25 -9.70 22.51
N TRP A 93 5.96 -9.52 21.40
CA TRP A 93 5.51 -8.64 20.32
C TRP A 93 4.22 -9.17 19.69
N ASP A 94 3.22 -8.31 19.51
CA ASP A 94 1.99 -8.66 18.80
C ASP A 94 2.13 -8.39 17.30
N ILE A 95 2.24 -9.47 16.52
CA ILE A 95 2.33 -9.44 15.04
C ILE A 95 1.13 -8.76 14.38
N ASN A 96 -0.02 -8.71 15.06
CA ASN A 96 -1.24 -8.09 14.58
C ASN A 96 -1.41 -6.64 15.08
N SER A 97 -0.45 -6.14 15.86
CA SER A 97 -0.49 -4.77 16.35
C SER A 97 -0.43 -3.79 15.19
N THR A 98 -1.29 -2.77 15.25
CA THR A 98 -1.28 -1.63 14.34
C THR A 98 -0.55 -0.44 14.96
N GLY A 99 0.40 -0.69 15.85
CA GLY A 99 1.05 0.33 16.68
C GLY A 99 0.04 1.03 17.60
N THR A 100 0.22 2.33 17.82
CA THR A 100 -0.66 3.09 18.73
C THR A 100 -2.06 3.35 18.14
N PRO A 101 -3.11 3.54 18.97
CA PRO A 101 -4.48 3.85 18.51
C PRO A 101 -4.62 5.13 17.66
N ARG A 102 -3.59 6.00 17.67
CA ARG A 102 -3.52 7.21 16.84
C ARG A 102 -2.79 7.00 15.52
N SER A 103 -2.21 5.82 15.32
CA SER A 103 -1.48 5.47 14.11
C SER A 103 -2.46 4.93 13.05
N TYR A 104 -2.29 5.39 11.82
CA TYR A 104 -2.94 4.83 10.63
C TYR A 104 -2.18 3.61 10.08
N LEU A 105 -1.28 3.01 10.87
CA LEU A 105 -0.36 1.98 10.40
C LEU A 105 -1.10 0.66 10.19
N SER A 106 -0.86 0.02 9.05
CA SER A 106 -1.39 -1.33 8.79
C SER A 106 -0.59 -2.36 9.59
N PRO A 107 -1.15 -3.56 9.86
CA PRO A 107 -0.38 -4.66 10.44
C PRO A 107 0.92 -4.90 9.65
N PHE A 108 2.00 -5.34 10.32
CA PHE A 108 3.32 -5.52 9.70
C PHE A 108 3.28 -6.28 8.37
N MET A 109 2.46 -7.34 8.30
CA MET A 109 2.28 -8.18 7.11
C MET A 109 1.91 -7.38 5.84
N TRP A 110 1.23 -6.23 5.94
CA TRP A 110 0.90 -5.40 4.77
C TRP A 110 2.14 -4.80 4.11
N SER A 111 3.23 -4.60 4.87
CA SER A 111 4.51 -4.15 4.31
C SER A 111 5.30 -5.27 3.63
N CYS A 112 4.90 -6.54 3.85
CA CYS A 112 5.58 -7.71 3.32
C CYS A 112 5.02 -8.18 1.97
N ILE A 113 4.09 -7.45 1.34
CA ILE A 113 3.43 -7.94 0.10
C ILE A 113 4.39 -8.11 -1.09
N HIS A 114 5.61 -7.56 -1.02
CA HIS A 114 6.67 -7.74 -2.00
C HIS A 114 7.79 -8.68 -1.53
N ASP A 115 7.71 -9.17 -0.29
CA ASP A 115 8.68 -10.06 0.32
C ASP A 115 7.98 -11.39 0.65
N ARG A 116 8.06 -12.32 -0.30
CA ARG A 116 7.38 -13.62 -0.19
C ARG A 116 7.81 -14.40 1.04
N GLU A 117 9.08 -14.33 1.42
CA GLU A 117 9.62 -15.07 2.54
C GLU A 117 9.02 -14.54 3.85
N LYS A 118 9.08 -13.21 4.06
CA LYS A 118 8.48 -12.59 5.26
C LYS A 118 6.96 -12.72 5.27
N LEU A 119 6.29 -12.63 4.12
CA LEU A 119 4.84 -12.80 4.03
C LEU A 119 4.41 -14.20 4.47
N VAL A 120 5.08 -15.24 3.97
CA VAL A 120 4.83 -16.63 4.38
C VAL A 120 5.11 -16.81 5.85
N TRP A 121 6.24 -16.28 6.33
CA TRP A 121 6.58 -16.32 7.76
C TRP A 121 5.48 -15.67 8.63
N CYS A 122 4.95 -14.51 8.23
CA CYS A 122 3.86 -13.84 8.95
C CYS A 122 2.63 -14.74 9.07
N LEU A 123 2.23 -15.38 7.96
CA LEU A 123 1.07 -16.28 7.92
C LEU A 123 1.27 -17.51 8.81
N GLU A 124 2.48 -18.07 8.84
CA GLU A 124 2.82 -19.23 9.67
C GLU A 124 2.85 -18.90 11.17
N HIS A 125 3.07 -17.62 11.51
CA HIS A 125 3.20 -17.15 12.90
C HIS A 125 1.96 -16.39 13.40
N GLY A 126 0.80 -16.60 12.78
CA GLY A 126 -0.48 -16.11 13.30
C GLY A 126 -0.84 -14.68 12.92
N ALA A 127 -0.21 -14.11 11.88
CA ALA A 127 -0.70 -12.87 11.28
C ALA A 127 -2.12 -13.06 10.74
N SER A 128 -3.00 -12.15 11.12
CA SER A 128 -4.41 -12.17 10.79
C SER A 128 -4.66 -11.58 9.42
N LEU A 129 -5.52 -12.24 8.65
CA LEU A 129 -6.06 -11.73 7.39
C LEU A 129 -7.31 -10.86 7.60
N ALA A 130 -7.84 -10.82 8.82
CA ALA A 130 -8.98 -9.98 9.14
C ALA A 130 -8.57 -8.50 9.09
N THR A 131 -9.44 -7.66 8.55
CA THR A 131 -9.31 -6.23 8.76
C THR A 131 -9.55 -5.91 10.23
N PRO A 132 -8.65 -5.15 10.89
CA PRO A 132 -8.86 -4.80 12.29
C PRO A 132 -10.18 -4.05 12.49
N TRP A 133 -10.82 -4.32 13.63
CA TRP A 133 -12.17 -3.88 14.01
C TRP A 133 -12.42 -2.36 13.81
N GLN A 134 -13.66 -2.05 13.48
CA GLN A 134 -14.13 -0.76 12.93
C GLN A 134 -14.60 0.20 14.03
N GLU A 135 -14.12 1.45 14.02
CA GLU A 135 -14.86 2.55 14.66
C GLU A 135 -15.83 3.17 13.64
N PRO A 136 -17.10 3.47 14.00
CA PRO A 136 -18.13 3.99 13.08
C PRO A 136 -17.78 5.30 12.35
N HIS A 137 -16.73 6.01 12.80
CA HIS A 137 -16.33 7.32 12.30
C HIS A 137 -14.90 7.34 11.74
N ARG A 138 -14.28 6.18 11.52
CA ARG A 138 -12.95 6.09 10.90
C ARG A 138 -13.04 5.39 9.55
N LYS A 139 -12.22 5.85 8.61
CA LYS A 139 -12.03 5.17 7.31
C LYS A 139 -11.71 3.69 7.56
N PRO A 140 -12.41 2.75 6.88
CA PRO A 140 -12.13 1.32 7.00
C PRO A 140 -10.65 1.06 6.78
N ARG A 141 -10.05 0.21 7.62
CA ARG A 141 -8.71 -0.29 7.34
C ARG A 141 -8.78 -1.17 6.10
N GLU A 142 -7.93 -0.86 5.13
CA GLU A 142 -7.81 -1.52 3.83
C GLU A 142 -7.55 -3.04 4.01
N PRO A 143 -8.43 -3.94 3.51
CA PRO A 143 -8.13 -5.36 3.39
C PRO A 143 -6.82 -5.63 2.63
N ILE A 144 -6.06 -6.66 3.00
CA ILE A 144 -4.74 -6.90 2.40
C ILE A 144 -4.82 -7.12 0.89
N LEU A 145 -5.91 -7.71 0.40
CA LEU A 145 -6.10 -7.90 -1.04
C LEU A 145 -6.27 -6.57 -1.80
N GLU A 146 -6.77 -5.51 -1.18
CA GLU A 146 -6.78 -4.18 -1.81
C GLU A 146 -5.36 -3.60 -1.91
N ARG A 147 -4.54 -3.78 -0.87
CA ARG A 147 -3.12 -3.37 -0.87
C ARG A 147 -2.32 -4.10 -1.96
N VAL A 148 -2.56 -5.41 -2.11
CA VAL A 148 -1.94 -6.20 -3.18
C VAL A 148 -2.48 -5.81 -4.54
N ALA A 149 -3.78 -5.50 -4.66
CA ALA A 149 -4.36 -5.01 -5.90
C ALA A 149 -3.77 -3.67 -6.33
N TRP A 150 -3.42 -2.79 -5.37
CA TRP A 150 -2.70 -1.55 -5.65
C TRP A 150 -1.32 -1.84 -6.24
N GLY A 151 -0.41 -2.47 -5.50
CA GLY A 151 1.00 -2.52 -5.94
C GLY A 151 1.60 -3.91 -6.13
N GLY A 152 0.97 -4.95 -5.61
CA GLY A 152 1.53 -6.31 -5.53
C GLY A 152 1.38 -7.13 -6.80
N ASP A 153 1.86 -8.37 -6.74
CA ASP A 153 1.77 -9.33 -7.84
C ASP A 153 0.62 -10.34 -7.67
N ILE A 154 0.25 -10.99 -8.78
CA ILE A 154 -0.85 -11.97 -8.84
C ILE A 154 -0.55 -13.20 -7.96
N ALA A 155 0.71 -13.62 -7.83
CA ALA A 155 1.05 -14.81 -7.04
C ALA A 155 0.87 -14.55 -5.53
N THR A 156 1.15 -13.34 -5.07
CA THR A 156 0.89 -12.86 -3.72
C THR A 156 -0.61 -12.71 -3.49
N PHE A 157 -1.34 -12.17 -4.47
CA PHE A 157 -2.80 -12.07 -4.39
C PHE A 157 -3.46 -13.45 -4.23
N GLU A 158 -3.07 -14.42 -5.07
CA GLU A 158 -3.59 -15.79 -5.02
C GLU A 158 -3.23 -16.51 -3.73
N LEU A 159 -1.98 -16.34 -3.25
CA LEU A 159 -1.57 -16.90 -1.97
C LEU A 159 -2.50 -16.42 -0.85
N LEU A 160 -2.69 -15.11 -0.71
CA LEU A 160 -3.51 -14.55 0.37
C LEU A 160 -4.99 -14.91 0.20
N ARG A 161 -5.52 -14.86 -1.02
CA ARG A 161 -6.89 -15.27 -1.33
C ARG A 161 -7.12 -16.75 -0.97
N SER A 162 -6.17 -17.63 -1.30
CA SER A 162 -6.24 -19.07 -0.96
C SER A 162 -6.23 -19.33 0.55
N LYS A 163 -5.67 -18.40 1.34
CA LYS A 163 -5.66 -18.43 2.80
C LYS A 163 -6.89 -17.78 3.44
N GLY A 164 -7.85 -17.30 2.63
CA GLY A 164 -9.10 -16.71 3.09
C GLY A 164 -9.06 -15.20 3.30
N ALA A 165 -8.10 -14.50 2.70
CA ALA A 165 -8.06 -13.04 2.76
C ALA A 165 -9.34 -12.44 2.11
N PRO A 166 -10.00 -11.47 2.76
CA PRO A 166 -11.23 -10.91 2.25
C PRO A 166 -10.97 -10.00 1.05
N LEU A 167 -11.84 -10.11 0.03
CA LEU A 167 -11.95 -9.10 -1.03
C LEU A 167 -12.62 -7.87 -0.44
N GLY A 168 -11.94 -6.74 -0.50
CA GLY A 168 -12.48 -5.47 -0.08
C GLY A 168 -13.33 -4.77 -1.14
N PRO A 169 -14.16 -3.80 -0.75
CA PRO A 169 -14.99 -3.00 -1.68
C PRO A 169 -14.18 -2.32 -2.78
N CYS A 170 -12.96 -1.89 -2.47
CA CYS A 170 -12.10 -1.13 -3.35
C CYS A 170 -11.08 -2.01 -4.10
N THR A 171 -11.16 -3.35 -4.03
CA THR A 171 -10.12 -4.22 -4.63
C THR A 171 -9.85 -3.91 -6.10
N LEU A 172 -10.90 -3.85 -6.93
CA LEU A 172 -10.74 -3.49 -8.34
C LEU A 172 -10.39 -2.01 -8.53
N HIS A 173 -10.97 -1.14 -7.71
CA HIS A 173 -10.72 0.30 -7.72
C HIS A 173 -9.24 0.64 -7.52
N GLN A 174 -8.59 0.03 -6.52
CA GLN A 174 -7.17 0.24 -6.23
C GLN A 174 -6.28 -0.22 -7.40
N ALA A 175 -6.57 -1.38 -8.00
CA ALA A 175 -5.82 -1.87 -9.16
C ALA A 175 -5.95 -0.93 -10.37
N VAL A 176 -7.16 -0.44 -10.64
CA VAL A 176 -7.42 0.48 -11.74
C VAL A 176 -6.70 1.81 -11.54
N VAL A 177 -6.75 2.37 -10.32
CA VAL A 177 -6.04 3.62 -10.02
C VAL A 177 -4.53 3.46 -10.12
N HIS A 178 -3.96 2.38 -9.58
CA HIS A 178 -2.54 2.16 -9.69
C HIS A 178 -2.09 1.99 -11.15
N ALA A 179 -2.84 1.23 -11.95
CA ALA A 179 -2.57 1.12 -13.38
C ALA A 179 -2.60 2.49 -14.08
N ALA A 180 -3.56 3.36 -13.73
CA ALA A 180 -3.59 4.73 -14.24
C ALA A 180 -2.39 5.58 -13.75
N PHE A 181 -1.86 5.30 -12.56
CA PHE A 181 -0.68 5.98 -12.00
C PHE A 181 0.67 5.52 -12.60
N CYS A 182 0.79 4.29 -13.08
CA CYS A 182 2.08 3.79 -13.58
C CYS A 182 2.41 4.21 -15.02
N HIS A 183 1.50 4.91 -15.72
CA HIS A 183 1.70 5.25 -17.12
C HIS A 183 2.51 6.56 -17.32
N ASP A 184 3.84 6.49 -17.16
CA ASP A 184 4.80 7.60 -17.36
C ASP A 184 5.96 7.19 -18.29
N PHE A 185 5.67 6.82 -19.54
CA PHE A 185 6.68 6.40 -20.52
C PHE A 185 6.42 6.93 -21.93
N SER A 186 7.46 6.95 -22.77
CA SER A 186 7.38 7.51 -24.12
C SER A 186 6.58 6.59 -25.06
N GLY A 187 6.12 7.15 -26.18
CA GLY A 187 5.45 6.38 -27.23
C GLY A 187 6.36 5.42 -28.00
N ASP A 188 7.67 5.46 -27.75
CA ASP A 188 8.69 4.65 -28.44
C ASP A 188 9.55 3.91 -27.39
N PRO A 189 9.23 2.63 -27.08
CA PRO A 189 9.91 1.87 -26.03
C PRO A 189 11.44 1.81 -26.18
N GLU A 190 11.96 1.89 -27.41
CA GLU A 190 13.40 1.84 -27.70
C GLU A 190 14.14 3.10 -27.24
N LYS A 191 13.41 4.19 -26.98
CA LYS A 191 13.95 5.48 -26.52
C LYS A 191 13.74 5.72 -25.03
N ASP A 192 13.09 4.79 -24.32
CA ASP A 192 12.83 4.94 -22.91
C ASP A 192 14.15 4.99 -22.12
N ASP A 193 14.27 5.95 -21.21
CA ASP A 193 15.30 5.91 -20.18
C ASP A 193 15.01 4.81 -19.14
N GLU A 194 15.90 4.62 -18.17
CA GLU A 194 15.74 3.59 -17.15
C GLU A 194 14.47 3.78 -16.29
N LYS A 195 14.11 5.03 -15.99
CA LYS A 195 12.90 5.35 -15.22
C LYS A 195 11.65 5.00 -16.02
N GLN A 196 11.62 5.35 -17.30
CA GLN A 196 10.52 5.05 -18.21
C GLN A 196 10.36 3.55 -18.45
N ARG A 197 11.47 2.81 -18.61
CA ARG A 197 11.44 1.34 -18.67
C ARG A 197 10.86 0.71 -17.41
N HIS A 198 11.24 1.23 -16.23
CA HIS A 198 10.67 0.77 -14.97
C HIS A 198 9.17 1.06 -14.86
N GLY A 199 8.74 2.28 -15.21
CA GLY A 199 7.32 2.65 -15.26
C GLY A 199 6.51 1.77 -16.22
N ARG A 200 7.05 1.43 -17.39
CA ARG A 200 6.43 0.50 -18.35
C ARG A 200 6.26 -0.90 -17.78
N ALA A 201 7.26 -1.41 -17.07
CA ALA A 201 7.17 -2.71 -16.42
C ALA A 201 6.09 -2.71 -15.32
N GLN A 202 6.05 -1.66 -14.49
CA GLN A 202 5.00 -1.49 -13.47
C GLN A 202 3.61 -1.36 -14.06
N TYR A 203 3.44 -0.60 -15.15
CA TYR A 203 2.17 -0.49 -15.86
C TYR A 203 1.72 -1.84 -16.42
N THR A 204 2.65 -2.60 -17.01
CA THR A 204 2.37 -3.95 -17.53
C THR A 204 1.87 -4.88 -16.42
N GLN A 205 2.53 -4.87 -15.26
CA GLN A 205 2.12 -5.65 -14.09
C GLN A 205 0.76 -5.21 -13.54
N SER A 206 0.52 -3.89 -13.47
CA SER A 206 -0.74 -3.33 -13.00
C SER A 206 -1.90 -3.69 -13.93
N MET A 207 -1.71 -3.60 -15.25
CA MET A 207 -2.68 -4.06 -16.24
C MET A 207 -2.92 -5.57 -16.14
N ALA A 208 -1.90 -6.37 -15.87
CA ALA A 208 -2.07 -7.80 -15.64
C ALA A 208 -2.95 -8.07 -14.40
N MET A 209 -2.76 -7.33 -13.31
CA MET A 209 -3.62 -7.41 -12.13
C MET A 209 -5.07 -7.01 -12.45
N VAL A 210 -5.30 -5.88 -13.13
CA VAL A 210 -6.64 -5.44 -13.53
C VAL A 210 -7.35 -6.50 -14.40
N ARG A 211 -6.63 -7.06 -15.39
CA ARG A 211 -7.14 -8.15 -16.23
C ARG A 211 -7.49 -9.37 -15.40
N TYR A 212 -6.59 -9.79 -14.53
CA TYR A 212 -6.78 -10.94 -13.65
C TYR A 212 -8.02 -10.78 -12.74
N LEU A 213 -8.19 -9.60 -12.12
CA LEU A 213 -9.33 -9.32 -11.25
C LEU A 213 -10.68 -9.37 -11.99
N ILE A 214 -10.73 -8.95 -13.26
CA ILE A 214 -11.97 -8.98 -14.05
C ILE A 214 -12.19 -10.35 -14.69
N ASP A 215 -11.19 -10.90 -15.37
CA ASP A 215 -11.32 -12.13 -16.17
C ASP A 215 -11.31 -13.42 -15.36
N VAL A 216 -10.52 -13.45 -14.29
CA VAL A 216 -10.25 -14.67 -13.52
C VAL A 216 -10.98 -14.64 -12.19
N VAL A 217 -10.87 -13.53 -11.45
CA VAL A 217 -11.59 -13.38 -10.18
C VAL A 217 -13.08 -13.10 -10.42
N GLY A 218 -13.45 -12.47 -11.54
CA GLY A 218 -14.84 -12.16 -11.88
C GLY A 218 -15.39 -10.96 -11.12
N LEU A 219 -14.55 -9.98 -10.78
CA LEU A 219 -15.02 -8.75 -10.14
C LEU A 219 -15.85 -7.92 -11.13
N ASP A 220 -16.99 -7.43 -10.66
CA ASP A 220 -17.89 -6.59 -11.44
C ASP A 220 -17.26 -5.21 -11.69
N VAL A 221 -17.10 -4.88 -12.97
CA VAL A 221 -16.49 -3.63 -13.45
C VAL A 221 -17.35 -2.39 -13.15
N ASN A 222 -18.63 -2.55 -12.81
CA ASN A 222 -19.55 -1.48 -12.44
C ASN A 222 -19.86 -1.43 -10.94
N LYS A 223 -19.24 -2.31 -10.14
CA LYS A 223 -19.50 -2.32 -8.70
C LYS A 223 -18.98 -1.05 -8.06
N GLU A 224 -19.85 -0.32 -7.37
CA GLU A 224 -19.44 0.82 -6.56
C GLU A 224 -18.67 0.34 -5.32
N ASP A 225 -17.68 1.14 -4.92
CA ASP A 225 -16.93 0.97 -3.67
C ASP A 225 -17.85 0.89 -2.45
N PHE A 226 -18.78 1.83 -2.31
CA PHE A 226 -19.73 1.89 -1.20
C PHE A 226 -21.11 2.38 -1.65
N PRO A 227 -22.16 2.17 -0.84
CA PRO A 227 -23.50 2.67 -1.13
C PRO A 227 -23.52 4.20 -1.38
N PRO A 228 -24.34 4.70 -2.31
CA PRO A 228 -24.38 6.13 -2.63
C PRO A 228 -24.67 7.08 -1.46
N ASP A 229 -25.32 6.59 -0.41
CA ASP A 229 -25.66 7.34 0.81
C ASP A 229 -24.48 7.52 1.78
N THR A 230 -23.33 6.85 1.56
CA THR A 230 -22.12 7.02 2.39
C THR A 230 -21.06 7.94 1.79
N LYS A 231 -21.27 8.42 0.55
CA LYS A 231 -20.28 9.19 -0.25
C LYS A 231 -19.63 10.39 0.47
N TRP A 232 -20.34 11.05 1.38
CA TRP A 232 -19.86 12.26 2.07
C TRP A 232 -18.90 12.01 3.23
N LEU A 233 -18.76 10.76 3.69
CA LEU A 233 -18.05 10.44 4.92
C LEU A 233 -16.60 9.97 4.70
N GLN A 234 -16.21 9.54 3.49
CA GLN A 234 -15.06 8.62 3.36
C GLN A 234 -14.12 8.85 2.16
N GLY A 235 -14.35 9.85 1.31
CA GLY A 235 -13.50 10.09 0.12
C GLY A 235 -13.64 8.99 -0.94
N GLU A 236 -14.86 8.47 -1.07
CA GLU A 236 -15.31 7.39 -1.96
C GLU A 236 -15.74 7.96 -3.31
N TRP A 237 -15.48 7.23 -4.38
CA TRP A 237 -15.44 7.77 -5.75
C TRP A 237 -16.36 7.03 -6.73
N GLY A 238 -17.08 5.99 -6.30
CA GLY A 238 -18.05 5.27 -7.12
C GLY A 238 -17.44 4.06 -7.83
N THR A 239 -17.64 3.93 -9.13
CA THR A 239 -17.19 2.78 -9.94
C THR A 239 -15.68 2.84 -10.26
N PRO A 240 -15.05 1.72 -10.67
CA PRO A 240 -13.64 1.70 -11.06
C PRO A 240 -13.30 2.69 -12.18
N LEU A 241 -14.23 2.95 -13.10
CA LEU A 241 -14.03 3.92 -14.18
C LEU A 241 -14.02 5.38 -13.68
N GLN A 242 -14.82 5.71 -12.67
CA GLN A 242 -14.84 7.05 -12.04
C GLN A 242 -13.55 7.33 -11.27
N TYR A 243 -12.98 6.30 -10.64
CA TYR A 243 -11.69 6.39 -9.95
C TYR A 243 -10.55 6.87 -10.86
N ILE A 244 -10.59 6.58 -12.18
CA ILE A 244 -9.61 7.11 -13.14
C ILE A 244 -9.73 8.63 -13.30
N VAL A 245 -10.96 9.15 -13.32
CA VAL A 245 -11.23 10.59 -13.41
C VAL A 245 -10.80 11.27 -12.11
N LEU A 246 -11.25 10.73 -10.97
CA LEU A 246 -11.04 11.33 -9.65
C LEU A 246 -9.60 11.23 -9.14
N ALA A 247 -8.80 10.30 -9.67
CA ALA A 247 -7.36 10.25 -9.42
C ALA A 247 -6.60 11.50 -9.92
N GLY A 248 -7.24 12.39 -10.71
CA GLY A 248 -6.65 13.67 -11.09
C GLY A 248 -5.39 13.49 -11.93
N LEU A 249 -5.44 12.59 -12.92
CA LEU A 249 -4.29 12.26 -13.74
C LEU A 249 -3.70 13.51 -14.39
N ASP A 250 -2.38 13.66 -14.26
CA ASP A 250 -1.59 14.65 -14.99
C ASP A 250 -1.94 14.59 -16.49
N PRO A 251 -2.16 15.73 -17.17
CA PRO A 251 -2.42 15.79 -18.61
C PRO A 251 -1.46 14.97 -19.50
N GLY A 252 -0.25 14.67 -19.03
CA GLY A 252 0.72 13.81 -19.73
C GLY A 252 0.48 12.29 -19.62
N ARG A 253 -0.42 11.84 -18.73
CA ARG A 253 -0.67 10.41 -18.49
C ARG A 253 -1.71 9.85 -19.45
N ASN A 254 -1.38 8.73 -20.09
CA ASN A 254 -2.26 8.07 -21.04
C ASN A 254 -2.83 6.78 -20.46
N ALA A 255 -4.05 6.83 -19.93
CA ALA A 255 -4.75 5.64 -19.42
C ALA A 255 -5.69 5.01 -20.48
N ARG A 256 -5.52 5.33 -21.77
CA ARG A 256 -6.46 4.92 -22.83
C ARG A 256 -6.64 3.41 -22.91
N GLU A 257 -5.56 2.62 -22.88
CA GLU A 257 -5.65 1.16 -22.94
C GLU A 257 -6.49 0.62 -21.77
N LEU A 258 -6.23 1.12 -20.56
CA LEU A 258 -6.97 0.75 -19.35
C LEU A 258 -8.45 1.12 -19.49
N VAL A 259 -8.78 2.34 -19.91
CA VAL A 259 -10.17 2.79 -20.10
C VAL A 259 -10.88 1.91 -21.13
N TRP A 260 -10.26 1.68 -22.29
CA TRP A 260 -10.84 0.83 -23.34
C TRP A 260 -11.05 -0.60 -22.87
N PHE A 261 -10.10 -1.15 -22.12
CA PHE A 261 -10.24 -2.47 -21.53
C PHE A 261 -11.46 -2.57 -20.60
N LEU A 262 -11.65 -1.59 -19.70
CA LEU A 262 -12.82 -1.57 -18.80
C LEU A 262 -14.14 -1.45 -19.59
N LEU A 263 -14.18 -0.58 -20.61
CA LEU A 263 -15.36 -0.39 -21.45
C LEU A 263 -15.69 -1.65 -22.28
N ASP A 264 -14.68 -2.32 -22.83
CA ASP A 264 -14.83 -3.61 -23.53
C ASP A 264 -15.40 -4.71 -22.63
N ARG A 265 -15.26 -4.56 -21.30
CA ARG A 265 -15.84 -5.46 -20.29
C ARG A 265 -17.15 -4.98 -19.70
N GLY A 266 -17.72 -3.92 -20.28
CA GLY A 266 -19.06 -3.45 -19.95
C GLY A 266 -19.12 -2.39 -18.87
N ALA A 267 -18.01 -1.70 -18.58
CA ALA A 267 -18.06 -0.51 -17.74
C ALA A 267 -19.00 0.56 -18.35
N ASP A 268 -19.89 1.15 -17.53
CA ASP A 268 -20.77 2.25 -17.95
C ASP A 268 -20.03 3.59 -17.83
N PRO A 269 -19.75 4.30 -18.94
CA PRO A 269 -19.04 5.57 -18.90
C PRO A 269 -19.87 6.75 -18.40
N LYS A 270 -21.21 6.64 -18.29
CA LYS A 270 -22.08 7.81 -18.09
C LYS A 270 -21.72 8.64 -16.86
N THR A 271 -21.59 8.00 -15.70
CA THR A 271 -21.31 8.71 -14.44
C THR A 271 -19.91 9.33 -14.47
N ALA A 272 -18.91 8.59 -14.95
CA ALA A 272 -17.55 9.09 -15.11
C ALA A 272 -17.45 10.27 -16.10
N LEU A 273 -18.23 10.26 -17.19
CA LEU A 273 -18.30 11.37 -18.14
C LEU A 273 -18.92 12.64 -17.54
N VAL A 274 -19.95 12.50 -16.70
CA VAL A 274 -20.57 13.63 -15.99
C VAL A 274 -19.54 14.28 -15.07
N GLU A 275 -18.81 13.48 -14.30
CA GLU A 275 -17.75 13.96 -13.40
C GLU A 275 -16.59 14.59 -14.16
N ALA A 276 -16.09 13.93 -15.22
CA ALA A 276 -15.00 14.45 -16.05
C ALA A 276 -15.31 15.84 -16.64
N LYS A 277 -16.57 16.05 -17.06
CA LYS A 277 -17.07 17.35 -17.57
C LYS A 277 -17.20 18.40 -16.46
N ALA A 278 -17.53 17.98 -15.23
CA ALA A 278 -17.73 18.88 -14.10
C ALA A 278 -16.42 19.39 -13.48
N PHE A 279 -15.41 18.53 -13.34
CA PHE A 279 -14.16 18.88 -12.67
C PHE A 279 -13.14 19.63 -13.57
N GLY A 280 -13.32 19.59 -14.89
CA GLY A 280 -12.37 20.17 -15.84
C GLY A 280 -11.05 19.39 -15.89
N GLY A 281 -10.22 19.62 -16.92
CA GLY A 281 -8.90 18.96 -17.03
C GLY A 281 -8.90 17.49 -17.50
N HIS A 282 -10.08 16.91 -17.78
CA HIS A 282 -10.22 15.51 -18.21
C HIS A 282 -10.59 15.36 -19.70
N ALA A 283 -10.16 16.30 -20.55
CA ALA A 283 -10.47 16.28 -21.99
C ALA A 283 -10.02 14.98 -22.68
N ALA A 284 -8.81 14.50 -22.36
CA ALA A 284 -8.27 13.26 -22.90
C ALA A 284 -9.16 12.04 -22.55
N PHE A 285 -9.67 11.97 -21.31
CA PHE A 285 -10.59 10.89 -20.92
C PHE A 285 -11.88 10.90 -21.75
N ILE A 286 -12.47 12.08 -21.95
CA ILE A 286 -13.68 12.25 -22.76
C ILE A 286 -13.40 11.79 -24.20
N GLU A 287 -12.30 12.23 -24.80
CA GLU A 287 -11.88 11.82 -26.15
C GLU A 287 -11.67 10.31 -26.26
N TRP A 288 -11.09 9.66 -25.24
CA TRP A 288 -10.89 8.21 -25.24
C TRP A 288 -12.21 7.45 -25.25
N VAL A 289 -13.21 7.89 -24.48
CA VAL A 289 -14.54 7.28 -24.44
C VAL A 289 -15.27 7.49 -25.77
N GLU A 290 -15.29 8.71 -26.30
CA GLU A 290 -15.92 9.02 -27.59
C GLU A 290 -15.31 8.22 -28.75
N ALA A 291 -13.97 8.10 -28.78
CA ALA A 291 -13.27 7.30 -29.78
C ALA A 291 -13.60 5.80 -29.67
N TRP A 292 -13.79 5.28 -28.44
CA TRP A 292 -14.22 3.90 -28.22
C TRP A 292 -15.64 3.65 -28.74
N GLU A 293 -16.57 4.56 -28.46
CA GLU A 293 -17.96 4.47 -28.94
C GLU A 293 -18.03 4.45 -30.47
N GLN A 294 -17.32 5.38 -31.13
CA GLN A 294 -17.21 5.43 -32.60
C GLN A 294 -16.71 4.11 -33.17
N THR A 295 -15.63 3.55 -32.58
CA THR A 295 -15.04 2.28 -33.01
C THR A 295 -16.04 1.12 -32.89
N ARG A 296 -16.92 1.12 -31.88
CA ARG A 296 -17.97 0.10 -31.73
C ARG A 296 -19.08 0.23 -32.75
N GLU A 297 -19.53 1.43 -33.05
CA GLU A 297 -20.56 1.65 -34.06
C GLU A 297 -20.05 1.26 -35.46
N GLU A 298 -18.81 1.62 -35.81
CA GLU A 298 -18.19 1.16 -37.07
C GLU A 298 -18.12 -0.37 -37.19
N LYS A 299 -17.79 -1.07 -36.09
CA LYS A 299 -17.75 -2.54 -36.06
C LYS A 299 -19.15 -3.16 -36.22
N LYS A 300 -20.18 -2.55 -35.61
CA LYS A 300 -21.58 -2.99 -35.78
C LYS A 300 -22.05 -2.81 -37.22
N ASP A 301 -21.74 -1.67 -37.85
CA ASP A 301 -22.13 -1.39 -39.23
C ASP A 301 -21.43 -2.31 -40.23
N LYS A 302 -20.13 -2.57 -40.04
CA LYS A 302 -19.38 -3.54 -40.87
C LYS A 302 -19.94 -4.95 -40.75
N SER A 303 -20.30 -5.38 -39.53
CA SER A 303 -20.89 -6.70 -39.27
C SER A 303 -22.30 -6.85 -39.88
N ARG A 304 -23.04 -5.75 -40.03
CA ARG A 304 -24.35 -5.74 -40.72
C ARG A 304 -24.21 -5.82 -42.24
N CYS A 305 -23.17 -5.23 -42.82
CA CYS A 305 -22.92 -5.28 -44.26
C CYS A 305 -22.32 -6.61 -44.76
N THR A 306 -21.79 -7.46 -43.88
CA THR A 306 -21.19 -8.77 -44.27
C THR A 306 -22.18 -9.95 -44.23
N VAL A 307 -23.44 -9.72 -43.87
CA VAL A 307 -24.50 -10.75 -43.77
C VAL A 307 -25.48 -10.68 -44.96
N LEU A 308 -25.09 -10.02 -46.06
CA LEU A 308 -25.79 -10.00 -47.35
C LEU A 308 -24.97 -10.73 -48.41
#